data_AF-A0A6N7ACR7-F1
#
_entry.id   AF-A0A6N7ACR7-F1
#
_cell.length_a   1.000
_cell.length_b   1.000
_cell.length_c   1.000
_cell.angle_alpha   90.00
_cell.angle_beta   90.00
_cell.angle_gamma   90.00
#
_symmetry.space_group_name_H-M   'P 1'
#
loop_
_entity.id
_entity.type
_entity.pdbx_description
1 polymer ?
#
loop_
_entity_poly.entity_id
_entity_poly.type
_entity_poly.pdbx_seq_one_letter_code
_entity_poly.pdbx_strand_id
1 'polypeptide(L)'
;MDPAIELAQRKKLEAIREKLDGQRVAELLARLKDAALGTQNLMPLFIECVESDITLGEICDVLRGVPAPVLGGWGEYVAGGF
;
A
#
# COMPACT_ATOMS: atom_id res chain seq x y z
N MET A 1 39.31 2.44 -7.34
CA MET A 1 37.96 1.87 -7.10
C MET A 1 37.75 0.85 -8.21
N ASP A 2 37.60 -0.42 -7.86
CA ASP A 2 37.48 -1.50 -8.84
C ASP A 2 36.06 -1.47 -9.46
N PRO A 3 35.90 -1.24 -10.77
CA PRO A 3 34.58 -1.09 -11.40
C PRO A 3 33.68 -2.32 -11.22
N ALA A 4 34.26 -3.51 -11.06
CA ALA A 4 33.51 -4.75 -10.87
C ALA A 4 32.84 -4.82 -9.48
N ILE A 5 33.49 -4.29 -8.45
CA ILE A 5 32.95 -4.25 -7.08
C ILE A 5 31.79 -3.26 -7.00
N GLU A 6 31.92 -2.10 -7.66
CA GLU A 6 30.86 -1.09 -7.70
C GLU A 6 29.59 -1.64 -8.36
N LEU A 7 29.74 -2.36 -9.47
CA LEU A 7 28.62 -2.94 -10.22
C LEU A 7 27.92 -4.06 -9.42
N ALA A 8 28.69 -4.87 -8.68
CA ALA A 8 28.14 -5.91 -7.81
C ALA A 8 27.38 -5.33 -6.61
N GLN A 9 27.88 -4.24 -6.00
CA GLN A 9 27.19 -3.57 -4.89
C GLN A 9 25.89 -2.91 -5.34
N ARG A 10 25.87 -2.25 -6.51
CA ARG A 10 24.65 -1.66 -7.09
C ARG A 10 23.58 -2.73 -7.33
N LYS A 11 23.93 -3.86 -7.96
CA LYS A 11 22.99 -4.98 -8.18
C LYS A 11 22.44 -5.56 -6.88
N LYS A 12 23.29 -5.68 -5.85
CA LYS A 12 22.85 -6.14 -4.53
C LYS A 12 21.88 -5.15 -3.88
N LEU A 13 22.13 -3.85 -4.03
CA LEU A 13 21.26 -2.81 -3.50
C LEU A 13 19.90 -2.77 -4.23
N GLU A 14 19.90 -2.90 -5.56
CA GLU A 14 18.68 -2.99 -6.37
C GLU A 14 17.82 -4.18 -5.93
N ALA A 15 18.41 -5.37 -5.81
CA ALA A 15 17.69 -6.57 -5.36
C ALA A 15 17.15 -6.44 -3.91
N ILE A 16 17.90 -5.79 -3.02
CA ILE A 16 17.42 -5.49 -1.67
C ILE A 16 16.27 -4.48 -1.72
N ARG A 17 16.38 -3.44 -2.56
CA ARG A 17 15.33 -2.42 -2.71
C ARG A 17 14.05 -3.03 -3.26
N GLU A 18 14.12 -3.82 -4.32
CA GLU A 18 12.96 -4.54 -4.89
C GLU A 18 12.29 -5.46 -3.84
N LYS A 19 13.08 -6.16 -3.02
CA LYS A 19 12.54 -7.02 -1.95
C LYS A 19 11.90 -6.20 -0.83
N LEU A 20 12.53 -5.11 -0.41
CA LEU A 20 12.02 -4.24 0.65
C LEU A 20 10.78 -3.49 0.20
N ASP A 21 10.73 -3.03 -1.05
CA ASP A 21 9.55 -2.42 -1.65
C ASP A 21 8.43 -3.46 -1.71
N GLY A 22 8.68 -4.69 -2.18
CA GLY A 22 7.69 -5.76 -2.18
C GLY A 22 7.17 -6.12 -0.77
N GLN A 23 8.03 -6.15 0.24
CA GLN A 23 7.62 -6.37 1.63
C GLN A 23 6.78 -5.20 2.16
N ARG A 24 7.21 -3.96 1.90
CA ARG A 24 6.51 -2.74 2.31
C ARG A 24 5.14 -2.63 1.65
N VAL A 25 5.04 -2.95 0.37
CA VAL A 25 3.78 -3.03 -0.38
C VAL A 25 2.84 -4.03 0.29
N ALA A 26 3.33 -5.23 0.59
CA ALA A 26 2.53 -6.26 1.26
C ALA A 26 2.05 -5.81 2.66
N GLU A 27 2.90 -5.17 3.45
CA GLU A 27 2.56 -4.64 4.77
C GLU A 27 1.52 -3.51 4.69
N LEU A 28 1.67 -2.57 3.75
CA LEU A 28 0.72 -1.48 3.54
C LEU A 28 -0.64 -1.99 3.06
N LEU A 29 -0.67 -2.94 2.13
CA LEU A 29 -1.91 -3.57 1.66
C LEU A 29 -2.60 -4.36 2.77
N ALA A 30 -1.85 -5.03 3.65
CA ALA A 30 -2.41 -5.70 4.82
C ALA A 30 -3.01 -4.70 5.82
N ARG A 31 -2.29 -3.61 6.14
CA ARG A 31 -2.80 -2.53 6.99
C ARG A 31 -4.06 -1.89 6.39
N LEU A 32 -4.08 -1.67 5.08
CA LEU A 32 -5.24 -1.15 4.35
C LEU A 32 -6.44 -2.08 4.51
N LYS A 33 -6.26 -3.38 4.35
CA LYS A 33 -7.32 -4.38 4.54
C LYS A 33 -7.88 -4.36 5.96
N ASP A 34 -7.01 -4.33 6.97
CA ASP A 34 -7.43 -4.35 8.37
C ASP A 34 -8.17 -3.05 8.75
N ALA A 35 -7.67 -1.90 8.30
CA ALA A 35 -8.33 -0.62 8.49
C ALA A 35 -9.68 -0.58 7.76
N ALA A 36 -9.77 -1.21 6.59
CA ALA A 36 -10.98 -1.32 5.79
C ALA A 36 -12.06 -2.20 6.44
N LEU A 37 -11.66 -3.20 7.23
CA LEU A 37 -12.59 -4.00 8.04
C LEU A 37 -13.08 -3.26 9.28
N GLY A 38 -12.37 -2.21 9.70
CA GLY A 38 -12.71 -1.39 10.85
C GLY A 38 -13.44 -0.09 10.48
N THR A 39 -13.39 0.87 11.40
CA THR A 39 -13.95 2.22 11.23
C THR A 39 -12.85 3.29 11.14
N GLN A 40 -11.63 2.87 10.78
CA GLN A 40 -10.48 3.77 10.72
C GLN A 40 -10.56 4.64 9.46
N ASN A 41 -10.04 5.87 9.52
CA ASN A 41 -9.94 6.71 8.34
C ASN A 41 -8.88 6.14 7.39
N LEU A 42 -9.27 5.86 6.15
CA LEU A 42 -8.41 5.25 5.14
C LEU A 42 -7.58 6.25 4.33
N MET A 43 -7.94 7.54 4.37
CA MET A 43 -7.21 8.56 3.61
C MET A 43 -5.70 8.59 3.90
N PRO A 44 -5.23 8.49 5.15
CA PRO A 44 -3.79 8.41 5.44
C PRO A 44 -3.12 7.20 4.78
N LEU A 45 -3.79 6.04 4.78
CA LEU A 45 -3.27 4.81 4.18
C LEU A 45 -3.25 4.88 2.66
N PHE A 46 -4.24 5.51 2.02
CA PHE A 46 -4.20 5.74 0.58
C PHE A 46 -3.03 6.62 0.16
N ILE A 47 -2.72 7.67 0.94
CA ILE A 47 -1.55 8.52 0.68
C ILE A 47 -0.27 7.69 0.81
N GLU A 48 -0.10 6.92 1.90
CA GLU A 48 1.06 6.04 2.10
C GLU A 48 1.23 5.01 0.96
N CYS A 49 0.11 4.46 0.45
CA CYS A 49 0.12 3.51 -0.67
C CYS A 49 0.60 4.16 -1.96
N VAL A 50 0.06 5.33 -2.31
CA VAL A 50 0.45 6.06 -3.53
C VAL A 50 1.89 6.56 -3.46
N GLU A 51 2.35 7.01 -2.29
CA GLU A 51 3.77 7.38 -2.06
C GLU A 51 4.73 6.20 -2.17
N SER A 52 4.23 4.96 -2.00
CA SER A 52 5.02 3.73 -2.13
C SER A 52 4.84 3.08 -3.52
N ASP A 53 4.37 3.84 -4.52
CA ASP A 53 4.12 3.40 -5.90
C ASP A 53 3.14 2.21 -6.02
N ILE A 54 2.28 1.99 -5.02
CA ILE A 54 1.23 0.98 -5.08
C ILE A 54 0.16 1.43 -6.06
N THR A 55 -0.22 0.55 -6.97
CA THR A 55 -1.18 0.88 -8.02
C THR A 55 -2.61 0.91 -7.50
N LEU A 56 -3.46 1.70 -8.17
CA LEU A 56 -4.90 1.70 -7.90
C LEU A 56 -5.53 0.30 -8.05
N GLY A 57 -5.01 -0.52 -8.98
CA GLY A 57 -5.47 -1.89 -9.18
C GLY A 57 -5.27 -2.75 -7.94
N GLU A 58 -4.06 -2.75 -7.37
CA GLU A 58 -3.73 -3.49 -6.15
C GLU A 58 -4.56 -3.03 -4.95
N ILE A 59 -4.75 -1.72 -4.80
CA ILE A 59 -5.60 -1.13 -3.76
C ILE A 59 -7.05 -1.61 -3.91
N CYS A 60 -7.63 -1.51 -5.11
CA CYS A 60 -8.99 -1.96 -5.38
C CYS A 60 -9.17 -3.46 -5.18
N ASP A 61 -8.17 -4.27 -5.52
CA ASP A 61 -8.24 -5.73 -5.36
C ASP A 61 -8.26 -6.14 -3.88
N VAL A 62 -7.51 -5.44 -3.02
CA VAL A 62 -7.64 -5.61 -1.56
C VAL A 62 -9.05 -5.27 -1.10
N LEU A 63 -9.59 -4.12 -1.51
CA LEU A 63 -10.92 -3.65 -1.09
C LEU A 63 -12.05 -4.54 -1.60
N ARG A 64 -11.92 -5.16 -2.79
CA ARG A 64 -12.88 -6.15 -3.30
C ARG A 64 -13.01 -7.38 -2.39
N GLY A 65 -11.94 -7.74 -1.69
CA GLY A 65 -11.93 -8.84 -0.74
C GLY A 65 -12.51 -8.48 0.64
N VAL A 66 -12.87 -7.21 0.87
CA VAL A 66 -13.46 -6.75 2.14
C VAL A 66 -14.99 -6.84 2.03
N PRO A 67 -15.67 -7.57 2.93
CA PRO A 67 -17.12 -7.64 2.93
C PRO A 67 -17.72 -6.23 3.15
N ALA A 68 -18.71 -5.87 2.34
CA ALA A 68 -19.43 -4.61 2.54
C ALA A 68 -20.10 -4.63 3.94
N PRO A 69 -20.00 -3.54 4.72
CA PRO A 69 -20.69 -3.45 5.99
C PRO A 69 -22.20 -3.59 5.77
N VAL A 70 -22.86 -4.33 6.68
CA VAL A 70 -24.28 -4.69 6.61
C VAL A 70 -25.22 -3.46 6.69
N LEU A 71 -24.68 -2.29 7.06
CA LEU A 71 -25.38 -1.01 7.14
C LEU A 71 -24.49 0.07 6.51
N GLY A 72 -24.80 0.48 5.27
CA GLY A 72 -24.13 1.60 4.59
C GLY A 72 -22.77 1.24 3.98
N GLY A 73 -22.79 0.65 2.77
CA GLY A 73 -21.56 0.32 2.04
C GLY A 73 -20.71 1.55 1.69
N TRP A 74 -19.41 1.32 1.59
CA TRP A 74 -18.36 2.14 0.94
C TRP A 74 -18.88 3.20 -0.04
N GLY A 75 -19.39 4.33 0.45
CA GLY A 75 -20.18 5.21 -0.41
C GLY A 75 -21.00 6.28 0.31
N GLU A 76 -21.21 6.18 1.62
CA GLU A 76 -21.68 7.35 2.37
C GLU A 76 -20.50 8.33 2.53
N TYR A 77 -20.42 9.27 1.59
CA TYR A 77 -19.55 10.43 1.64
C TYR A 77 -19.90 11.23 2.90
N VAL A 78 -19.20 11.00 4.01
CA VAL A 78 -19.28 11.91 5.16
C VAL A 78 -18.44 13.12 4.79
N ALA A 79 -19.08 14.09 4.14
CA ALA A 79 -18.57 15.45 4.00
C ALA A 79 -18.52 16.10 5.39
N GLY A 80 -17.56 15.67 6.22
CA GLY A 80 -17.17 16.36 7.44
C GLY A 80 -16.34 17.57 7.05
N GLY A 81 -16.83 18.76 7.39
CA GLY A 81 -16.37 20.05 6.89
C GLY A 81 -14.86 20.30 6.97
N PHE A 82 -14.38 21.01 5.96
CA PHE A 82 -13.22 21.90 6.08
C PHE A 82 -13.49 23.00 7.10
#